data_AF-A0A223EP01-F1
#
_entry.id   AF-A0A223EP01-F1
#
_cell.length_a   1.000
_cell.length_b   1.000
_cell.length_c   1.000
_cell.angle_alpha   90.00
_cell.angle_beta   90.00
_cell.angle_gamma   90.00
#
_symmetry.space_group_name_H-M   'P 1'
#
loop_
_entity.id
_entity.type
_entity.pdbx_description
1 polymer ?
#
loop_
_entity_poly.entity_id
_entity_poly.type
_entity_poly.pdbx_seq_one_letter_code
_entity_poly.pdbx_strand_id
1 'polypeptide(L)' 'MQQKVHIKIDGADATLDGKQTVLQMLNANGCSIEVPNVCYHPGLGPIETCDTCLVSVNGELNRYSCT' A
#
# COMPACT_ATOMS: atom_id res chain seq x y z
N MET A 1 6.98 -1.02 21.33
CA MET A 1 7.74 0.12 20.79
C MET A 1 7.37 0.26 19.32
N GLN A 2 6.70 1.36 18.96
CA GLN A 2 6.22 1.62 17.58
C GLN A 2 7.40 2.19 16.77
N GLN A 3 7.90 1.41 15.83
CA GLN A 3 8.99 1.83 14.94
C GLN A 3 8.36 2.66 13.82
N LYS A 4 8.65 3.96 13.77
CA LYS A 4 8.13 4.83 12.70
C LYS A 4 9.05 4.73 11.48
N VAL A 5 8.46 4.62 10.30
CA VAL A 5 9.16 4.61 9.01
C VAL A 5 8.76 5.84 8.23
N HIS A 6 9.75 6.50 7.65
CA HIS A 6 9.57 7.64 6.76
C HIS A 6 9.58 7.13 5.32
N ILE A 7 8.50 7.38 4.59
CA ILE A 7 8.37 7.03 3.18
C ILE A 7 7.87 8.22 2.38
N LYS A 8 8.06 8.15 1.07
CA LYS A 8 7.55 9.14 0.13
C LYS A 8 6.51 8.49 -0.77
N ILE A 9 5.30 9.03 -0.78
CA ILE A 9 4.17 8.54 -1.57
C ILE A 9 3.81 9.64 -2.56
N ASP A 10 3.94 9.38 -3.86
CA ASP A 10 3.70 10.37 -4.93
C ASP A 10 4.40 11.72 -4.71
N GLY A 11 5.56 11.72 -4.06
CA GLY A 11 6.32 12.92 -3.74
C GLY A 11 5.93 13.62 -2.43
N ALA A 12 4.89 13.16 -1.73
CA ALA A 12 4.53 13.61 -0.40
C ALA A 12 5.20 12.77 0.69
N ASP A 13 5.76 13.41 1.71
CA ASP A 13 6.38 12.73 2.85
C ASP A 13 5.31 12.20 3.82
N ALA A 14 5.41 10.93 4.18
CA ALA A 14 4.53 10.26 5.13
C ALA A 14 5.34 9.55 6.21
N THR A 15 4.85 9.58 7.45
CA THR A 15 5.44 8.85 8.58
C THR A 15 4.42 7.85 9.11
N LEU A 16 4.74 6.57 9.00
CA LEU A 16 3.81 5.47 9.29
C LEU A 16 4.45 4.46 10.24
N ASP A 17 3.63 3.61 10.84
CA ASP A 17 4.12 2.51 11.68
C ASP A 17 4.74 1.42 10.80
N GLY A 18 6.01 1.08 11.06
CA GLY A 18 6.83 0.16 10.26
C GLY A 18 6.43 -1.31 10.28
N LYS A 19 5.24 -1.64 10.76
CA LYS A 19 4.66 -3.00 10.71
C LYS A 19 3.46 -3.10 9.75
N GLN A 20 3.24 -2.08 8.93
CA GLN A 20 2.11 -2.01 8.01
C GLN A 20 2.53 -2.40 6.58
N THR A 21 1.67 -3.12 5.88
CA THR A 21 1.83 -3.36 4.43
C THR A 21 1.54 -2.09 3.64
N VAL A 22 1.97 -2.02 2.37
CA VAL A 22 1.63 -0.90 1.46
C VAL A 22 0.12 -0.65 1.42
N LEU A 23 -0.66 -1.74 1.43
CA LEU A 23 -2.11 -1.72 1.56
C LEU A 23 -2.61 -1.01 2.81
N GLN A 24 -2.08 -1.37 3.98
CA GLN A 24 -2.47 -0.74 5.23
C GLN A 24 -2.01 0.71 5.29
N MET A 25 -0.87 1.04 4.69
CA MET A 25 -0.33 2.39 4.64
C MET A 25 -1.20 3.34 3.80
N LEU A 26 -1.65 2.92 2.61
CA LEU A 26 -2.52 3.77 1.79
C LEU A 26 -3.96 3.83 2.31
N ASN A 27 -4.45 2.77 2.97
CA ASN A 27 -5.75 2.79 3.64
C ASN A 27 -5.73 3.49 5.00
N ALA A 28 -4.56 3.81 5.56
CA ALA A 28 -4.45 4.51 6.82
C ALA A 28 -4.97 5.94 6.66
N ASN A 29 -5.79 6.38 7.63
CA ASN A 29 -6.36 7.73 7.69
C ASN A 29 -5.25 8.78 7.59
N GLY A 30 -5.10 9.39 6.41
CA GLY A 30 -4.05 10.36 6.11
C GLY A 30 -3.52 10.28 4.68
N CYS A 31 -3.65 9.13 4.01
CA CYS A 31 -3.36 9.01 2.58
C CYS A 31 -4.65 9.20 1.77
N SER A 32 -4.69 10.17 0.86
CA SER A 32 -5.84 10.41 -0.02
C SER A 32 -5.81 9.56 -1.30
N ILE A 33 -4.96 8.54 -1.33
CA ILE A 33 -4.70 7.72 -2.52
C ILE A 33 -5.47 6.41 -2.39
N GLU A 34 -6.57 6.31 -3.13
CA GLU A 34 -7.27 5.04 -3.31
C GLU A 34 -6.64 4.25 -4.46
N VAL A 35 -6.22 3.02 -4.18
CA VAL A 35 -5.69 2.12 -5.21
C VAL A 35 -6.82 1.21 -5.71
N PRO A 36 -7.15 1.26 -7.01
CA PRO A 36 -8.23 0.44 -7.56
C PRO A 36 -7.90 -1.04 -7.44
N ASN A 37 -8.83 -1.80 -6.88
CA ASN A 37 -8.68 -3.23 -6.69
C ASN A 37 -10.01 -3.94 -7.00
N VAL A 38 -9.93 -5.00 -7.81
CA VAL A 38 -11.10 -5.82 -8.16
C VAL A 38 -11.04 -7.17 -7.44
N CYS A 39 -9.83 -7.70 -7.25
CA CYS A 39 -9.60 -9.04 -6.72
C CYS A 39 -9.10 -9.03 -5.26
N TYR A 40 -9.20 -7.91 -4.54
CA TYR A 40 -8.86 -7.83 -3.11
C TYR A 40 -10.14 -7.71 -2.29
N HIS A 41 -10.22 -8.45 -1.19
CA HIS A 41 -11.28 -8.32 -0.21
C HIS A 41 -10.71 -8.47 1.20
N PRO A 42 -11.04 -7.61 2.19
CA PRO A 42 -10.44 -7.65 3.53
C PRO A 42 -10.56 -9.00 4.25
N GLY A 43 -11.66 -9.72 4.03
CA GLY A 43 -11.89 -11.05 4.62
C GLY A 43 -11.29 -12.23 3.84
N LEU A 44 -10.85 -12.03 2.60
CA LEU A 44 -10.29 -13.10 1.74
C LEU A 44 -8.81 -12.88 1.39
N GLY A 45 -8.30 -11.67 1.61
CA GLY A 45 -6.97 -11.26 1.18
C GLY A 45 -6.90 -10.97 -0.33
N PRO A 46 -5.69 -10.90 -0.88
CA PRO A 46 -5.44 -10.62 -2.28
C PRO A 46 -5.50 -11.90 -3.14
N ILE A 47 -6.31 -11.88 -4.21
CA ILE A 47 -6.41 -13.01 -5.17
C ILE A 47 -5.39 -12.89 -6.31
N GLU A 48 -4.85 -11.69 -6.54
CA GLU A 48 -3.68 -11.49 -7.41
C GLU A 48 -3.88 -11.84 -8.91
N THR A 49 -5.09 -11.60 -9.43
CA THR A 49 -5.46 -11.93 -10.83
C THR A 49 -5.84 -10.74 -11.70
N CYS A 50 -6.13 -9.57 -11.11
CA CYS A 50 -6.70 -8.44 -11.87
C CYS A 50 -5.67 -7.38 -12.31
N ASP A 51 -4.50 -7.33 -11.68
CA ASP A 51 -3.43 -6.33 -11.92
C ASP A 51 -3.83 -4.85 -11.84
N THR A 52 -5.04 -4.52 -11.38
CA THR A 52 -5.50 -3.13 -11.27
C THR A 52 -4.77 -2.35 -10.18
N CYS A 53 -4.16 -3.06 -9.23
CA CYS A 53 -3.54 -2.49 -8.04
C CYS A 53 -2.01 -2.39 -8.14
N LEU A 54 -1.45 -2.31 -9.35
CA LEU A 54 -0.01 -2.12 -9.53
C LEU A 54 0.42 -0.71 -9.11
N VAL A 55 1.51 -0.63 -8.34
CA VAL A 55 2.15 0.59 -7.86
C VAL A 55 3.66 0.51 -8.07
N SER A 56 4.32 1.66 -8.25
CA SER A 56 5.78 1.71 -8.37
C SER A 56 6.41 1.94 -6.99
N VAL A 57 7.23 0.99 -6.55
CA VAL A 57 7.98 1.08 -5.30
C VAL A 57 9.46 1.03 -5.64
N ASN A 58 10.19 2.10 -5.32
CA ASN A 58 11.63 2.23 -5.64
C ASN A 58 11.97 1.98 -7.13
N GLY A 59 11.05 2.25 -8.05
CA GLY A 59 11.24 2.04 -9.49
C GLY A 59 10.83 0.66 -9.99
N GLU A 60 10.36 -0.24 -9.11
CA GLU A 60 9.86 -1.56 -9.47
C GLU A 60 8.33 -1.60 -9.38
N LEU A 61 7.69 -2.15 -10.41
CA LEU A 61 6.25 -2.37 -10.41
C LEU A 61 5.91 -3.54 -9.49
N ASN A 62 5.17 -3.24 -8.44
CA ASN A 62 4.73 -4.19 -7.44
C ASN A 62 3.22 -4.15 -7.29
N ARG A 63 2.61 -5.28 -6.93
CA ARG A 63 1.20 -5.31 -6.58
C ARG A 63 1.03 -4.69 -5.20
N TYR A 64 0.01 -3.85 -5.04
CA TYR A 64 -0.36 -3.18 -3.79
C TYR A 64 -0.54 -4.13 -2.59
N SER A 65 -0.85 -5.40 -2.85
CA SER A 65 -0.98 -6.46 -1.87
C SER A 65 0.34 -7.06 -1.40
N CYS A 66 1.45 -6.83 -2.10
CA CYS A 66 2.75 -7.35 -1.70
C CYS A 66 3.23 -6.70 -0.39
N THR A 67 3.91 -7.51 0.42
CA THR A 67 4.41 -7.16 1.76
C THR A 67 5.76 -6.49 1.67
#